data_AF-C8PMY3-F1
#
_entry.id   AF-C8PMY3-F1
#
_cell.length_a   1.000
_cell.length_b   1.000
_cell.length_c   1.000
_cell.angle_alpha   90.00
_cell.angle_beta   90.00
_cell.angle_gamma   90.00
#
_symmetry.space_group_name_H-M   'P 1'
#
loop_
_entity.id
_entity.type
_entity.pdbx_description
1 polymer ?
#
loop_
_entity_poly.entity_id
_entity_poly.type
_entity_poly.pdbx_seq_one_letter_code
_entity_poly.pdbx_strand_id
1 'polypeptide(L)'
;MLAVVKMPHTSFTVSGDIPENIMTILETSYKKYLTVNDEKDEYVEATSMEWFKEAEKRQTPANTLRFYRNLHKFTQAQLAERLHTSRQFISNMETGQKPISRKTANILAEIFNIDAGRFI
;
A
#
# COMPACT_ATOMS: atom_id res chain seq x y z
N MET A 1 -0.47 -4.35 41.36
CA MET A 1 -0.88 -2.93 41.41
C MET A 1 -0.20 -2.23 40.25
N LEU A 2 -0.96 -1.75 39.26
CA LEU A 2 -0.43 -0.92 38.19
C LEU A 2 -0.41 0.52 38.69
N ALA A 3 0.79 1.07 38.92
CA ALA A 3 0.94 2.46 39.32
C ALA A 3 0.74 3.35 38.08
N VAL A 4 -0.37 4.08 38.05
CA VAL A 4 -0.60 5.15 37.07
C VAL A 4 0.34 6.30 37.41
N VAL A 5 1.43 6.43 36.66
CA VAL A 5 2.37 7.54 36.77
C VAL A 5 1.78 8.72 35.98
N LYS A 6 1.44 9.82 36.67
CA LYS A 6 0.99 11.07 36.03
C LYS A 6 2.07 11.58 35.07
N MET A 7 1.76 11.59 33.77
CA MET A 7 2.58 12.26 32.75
C MET A 7 2.42 13.78 32.87
N PRO A 8 3.49 14.58 32.67
CA PRO A 8 3.38 16.04 32.55
C PRO A 8 2.43 16.44 31.40
N HIS A 9 1.71 17.56 31.53
CA HIS A 9 0.71 18.03 30.55
C HIS A 9 1.27 18.49 29.20
N THR A 10 2.59 18.45 29.02
CA THR A 10 3.28 18.92 27.81
C THR A 10 4.20 17.82 27.31
N SER A 11 4.00 17.41 26.06
CA SER A 11 4.90 16.52 25.33
C SER A 11 5.48 17.28 24.14
N PHE A 12 6.75 17.04 23.85
CA PHE A 12 7.41 17.51 22.63
C PHE A 12 8.39 16.43 22.15
N THR A 13 8.66 16.45 20.85
CA THR A 13 9.56 15.49 20.20
C THR A 13 10.57 16.29 19.39
N VAL A 14 11.85 15.95 19.53
CA VAL A 14 12.97 16.54 18.79
C VAL A 14 13.63 15.43 18.01
N SER A 15 13.81 15.62 16.70
CA SER A 15 14.41 14.63 15.80
C SER A 15 15.37 15.30 14.82
N GLY A 16 16.33 14.52 14.31
CA GLY A 16 17.41 14.99 13.44
C GLY A 16 18.78 14.95 14.12
N ASP A 17 19.74 15.70 13.58
CA ASP A 17 21.08 15.84 14.17
C ASP A 17 21.01 16.82 15.35
N ILE A 18 20.93 16.27 16.57
CA ILE A 18 20.76 17.05 17.81
C ILE A 18 22.16 17.37 18.38
N PRO A 19 22.52 18.66 18.51
CA PRO A 19 23.80 19.05 19.10
C PRO A 19 23.98 18.55 20.54
N GLU A 20 25.19 18.12 20.88
CA GLU A 20 25.52 17.51 22.17
C GLU A 20 25.17 18.40 23.37
N ASN A 21 25.35 19.72 23.24
CA ASN A 21 24.99 20.70 24.27
C ASN A 21 23.49 20.72 24.57
N ILE A 22 22.63 20.49 23.57
CA ILE A 22 21.19 20.40 23.75
C ILE A 22 20.83 19.06 24.41
N MET A 23 21.51 17.98 24.03
CA MET A 23 21.30 16.66 24.64
C MET A 23 21.61 16.68 26.13
N THR A 24 22.74 17.29 26.54
CA THR A 24 23.10 17.42 27.96
C THR A 24 22.04 18.18 28.77
N ILE A 25 21.46 19.23 28.20
CA ILE A 25 20.39 20.01 28.84
C ILE A 25 19.14 19.14 29.00
N LEU A 26 18.74 18.42 27.95
CA LEU A 26 17.57 17.54 27.98
C LEU A 26 17.73 16.41 29.01
N GLU A 27 18.90 15.78 29.07
CA GLU A 27 19.21 14.76 30.06
C GLU A 27 19.18 15.31 31.49
N THR A 28 19.72 16.51 31.71
CA THR A 28 19.77 17.12 33.04
C THR A 28 18.38 17.54 33.51
N SER A 29 17.60 18.20 32.64
CA SER A 29 16.30 18.77 32.99
C SER A 29 15.17 17.75 33.01
N TYR A 30 15.22 16.74 32.14
CA TYR A 30 14.10 15.81 31.90
C TYR A 30 14.43 14.35 32.16
N LYS A 31 15.58 14.03 32.77
CA LYS A 31 16.11 12.67 33.04
C LYS A 31 15.07 11.55 33.24
N LYS A 32 14.09 11.78 34.10
CA LYS A 32 13.06 10.78 34.49
C LYS A 32 12.00 10.53 33.40
N TYR A 33 11.83 11.46 32.48
CA TYR A 33 10.79 11.50 31.45
C TYR A 33 11.35 11.57 30.03
N LEU A 34 12.67 11.58 29.87
CA LEU A 34 13.34 11.59 28.57
C LEU A 34 13.37 10.17 27.99
N THR A 35 12.95 10.03 26.75
CA THR A 35 13.13 8.80 25.95
C THR A 35 13.97 9.19 24.74
N VAL A 36 15.19 8.66 24.67
CA VAL A 36 16.08 8.82 23.51
C VAL A 36 15.89 7.58 22.65
N ASN A 37 15.48 7.76 21.40
CA ASN A 37 15.48 6.69 20.41
C ASN A 37 16.62 6.95 19.44
N ASP A 38 17.72 6.21 19.63
CA ASP A 38 18.94 6.28 18.82
C ASP A 38 18.94 5.21 17.71
N GLU A 39 17.80 4.56 17.50
CA GLU A 39 17.58 3.73 16.33
C GLU A 39 17.69 4.63 15.11
N LYS A 40 18.83 4.54 14.42
CA LYS A 40 18.88 4.92 13.01
C LYS A 40 17.75 4.14 12.35
N ASP A 41 16.78 4.86 11.80
CA ASP A 41 15.79 4.27 10.92
C ASP A 41 16.57 3.62 9.76
N GLU A 42 16.89 2.33 9.91
CA GLU A 42 17.45 1.56 8.82
C GLU A 42 16.38 1.56 7.74
N TYR A 43 16.71 2.13 6.58
CA TYR A 43 15.83 2.07 5.43
C TYR A 43 15.61 0.61 5.06
N VAL A 44 14.42 0.12 5.37
CA VAL A 44 14.00 -1.22 4.96
C VAL A 44 13.32 -1.10 3.60
N GLU A 45 13.67 -1.99 2.67
CA GLU A 45 13.00 -2.11 1.39
C GLU A 45 11.49 -2.28 1.58
N ALA A 46 10.69 -1.38 1.01
CA ALA A 46 9.23 -1.39 1.17
C ALA A 46 8.62 -2.74 0.74
N THR A 47 9.20 -3.39 -0.28
CA THR A 47 8.79 -4.70 -0.78
C THR A 47 8.99 -5.84 0.22
N SER A 48 9.92 -5.67 1.16
CA SER A 48 10.20 -6.67 2.19
C SER A 48 9.26 -6.55 3.40
N MET A 49 8.56 -5.41 3.53
CA MET A 49 7.65 -5.13 4.64
C MET A 49 6.37 -5.97 4.56
N GLU A 50 5.82 -6.34 5.72
CA GLU A 50 4.66 -7.23 5.80
C GLU A 50 3.40 -6.65 5.14
N TRP A 51 3.19 -5.33 5.28
CA TRP A 51 2.05 -4.66 4.64
C TRP A 51 2.10 -4.75 3.11
N PHE A 52 3.31 -4.75 2.51
CA PHE A 52 3.48 -4.84 1.07
C PHE A 52 3.20 -6.25 0.59
N LYS A 53 3.76 -7.27 1.28
CA LYS A 53 3.48 -8.68 1.01
C LYS A 53 1.99 -9.00 1.11
N GLU A 54 1.32 -8.43 2.11
CA GLU A 54 -0.13 -8.59 2.28
C GLU A 54 -0.92 -7.90 1.15
N ALA A 55 -0.49 -6.71 0.71
CA ALA A 55 -1.09 -6.03 -0.43
C ALA A 55 -0.89 -6.81 -1.74
N GLU A 56 0.30 -7.37 -1.95
CA GLU A 56 0.64 -8.19 -3.12
C GLU A 56 -0.21 -9.47 -3.15
N LYS A 57 -0.38 -10.17 -2.03
CA LYS A 57 -1.25 -11.35 -1.92
C LYS A 57 -2.71 -11.07 -2.28
N ARG A 58 -3.20 -9.85 -2.05
CA ARG A 58 -4.58 -9.44 -2.39
C ARG A 58 -4.74 -9.06 -3.87
N GLN A 59 -3.64 -8.94 -4.60
CA GLN A 59 -3.66 -8.63 -6.02
C GLN A 59 -4.05 -9.89 -6.80
N THR A 60 -5.28 -9.90 -7.30
CA THR A 60 -5.82 -10.97 -8.15
C THR A 60 -6.02 -10.45 -9.56
N PRO A 61 -6.00 -11.30 -10.60
CA PRO A 61 -6.34 -10.90 -11.96
C PRO A 61 -7.68 -10.14 -12.06
N ALA A 62 -8.67 -10.54 -11.25
CA ALA A 62 -9.97 -9.88 -11.16
C ALA A 62 -9.88 -8.44 -10.63
N ASN A 63 -9.14 -8.24 -9.53
CA ASN A 63 -8.89 -6.92 -8.95
C ASN A 63 -8.07 -6.05 -9.89
N THR A 64 -7.06 -6.62 -10.55
CA THR A 64 -6.21 -5.94 -11.54
C THR A 64 -7.03 -5.46 -12.73
N LEU A 65 -7.91 -6.30 -13.29
CA LEU A 65 -8.84 -5.91 -14.36
C LEU A 65 -9.70 -4.71 -13.96
N ARG A 66 -10.33 -4.78 -12.77
CA ARG A 66 -11.16 -3.68 -12.27
C ARG A 66 -10.36 -2.40 -12.07
N PHE A 67 -9.14 -2.52 -11.53
CA PHE A 67 -8.23 -1.40 -11.32
C PHE A 67 -7.92 -0.69 -12.64
N TYR A 68 -7.46 -1.42 -13.66
CA TYR A 68 -7.13 -0.82 -14.96
C TYR A 68 -8.36 -0.28 -15.68
N ARG A 69 -9.51 -0.96 -15.61
CA ARG A 69 -10.76 -0.42 -16.16
C ARG A 69 -11.08 0.96 -15.55
N ASN A 70 -10.98 1.09 -14.23
CA ASN A 70 -11.24 2.34 -13.53
C ASN A 70 -10.17 3.40 -13.84
N LEU A 71 -8.90 3.02 -13.91
CA LEU A 71 -7.80 3.92 -14.28
C LEU A 71 -8.03 4.57 -15.64
N HIS A 72 -8.52 3.80 -16.61
CA HIS A 72 -8.87 4.27 -17.96
C HIS A 72 -10.29 4.87 -18.04
N LYS A 73 -11.00 5.01 -16.91
CA LYS A 73 -12.36 5.58 -16.83
C LYS A 73 -13.39 4.87 -17.72
N PHE A 74 -13.22 3.59 -17.98
CA PHE A 74 -14.18 2.81 -18.74
C PHE A 74 -15.29 2.27 -17.84
N THR A 75 -16.53 2.29 -18.32
CA THR A 75 -17.59 1.45 -17.73
C THR A 75 -17.38 -0.01 -18.10
N GLN A 76 -18.03 -0.93 -17.38
CA GLN A 76 -17.99 -2.36 -17.74
C GLN A 76 -18.55 -2.60 -19.15
N ALA A 77 -19.54 -1.81 -19.59
CA ALA A 77 -20.12 -1.91 -20.93
C ALA A 77 -19.13 -1.44 -22.01
N GLN A 78 -18.44 -0.31 -21.79
CA GLN A 78 -17.43 0.19 -22.73
C GLN A 78 -16.25 -0.76 -22.88
N LEU A 79 -15.81 -1.40 -21.78
CA LEU A 79 -14.77 -2.43 -21.87
C LEU A 79 -15.28 -3.67 -22.58
N ALA A 80 -16.54 -4.05 -22.38
CA ALA A 80 -17.15 -5.18 -23.07
C ALA A 80 -17.22 -4.97 -24.59
N GLU A 81 -17.57 -3.77 -25.04
CA GLU A 81 -17.57 -3.39 -26.46
C GLU A 81 -16.19 -3.56 -27.10
N ARG A 82 -15.14 -3.07 -26.43
CA ARG A 82 -13.74 -3.20 -26.88
C ARG A 82 -13.26 -4.65 -26.94
N LEU A 83 -13.78 -5.50 -26.07
CA LEU A 83 -13.47 -6.93 -26.02
C LEU A 83 -14.43 -7.79 -26.86
N HIS A 84 -15.38 -7.16 -27.58
CA HIS A 84 -16.44 -7.84 -28.32
C HIS A 84 -17.15 -8.93 -27.48
N THR A 85 -17.49 -8.58 -26.24
CA THR A 85 -18.15 -9.47 -25.27
C THR A 85 -19.31 -8.77 -24.57
N SER A 86 -19.95 -9.44 -23.62
CA SER A 86 -21.06 -8.87 -22.85
C SER A 86 -20.58 -8.16 -21.57
N ARG A 87 -21.31 -7.13 -21.13
CA ARG A 87 -21.08 -6.48 -19.83
C ARG A 87 -21.05 -7.49 -18.67
N GLN A 88 -21.93 -8.50 -18.71
CA GLN A 88 -21.98 -9.55 -17.69
C GLN A 88 -20.69 -10.36 -17.66
N PHE A 89 -20.09 -10.63 -18.83
CA PHE A 89 -18.82 -11.35 -18.91
C PHE A 89 -17.69 -10.57 -18.22
N ILE A 90 -17.61 -9.25 -18.43
CA ILE A 90 -16.67 -8.37 -17.71
C ILE A 90 -16.93 -8.41 -16.21
N SER A 91 -18.19 -8.28 -15.78
CA SER A 91 -18.55 -8.36 -14.35
C SER A 91 -18.14 -9.69 -13.72
N ASN A 92 -18.32 -10.81 -14.43
CA ASN A 92 -17.92 -12.13 -13.95
C ASN A 92 -16.40 -12.26 -13.83
N MET A 93 -15.62 -11.66 -14.74
CA MET A 93 -14.16 -11.61 -14.63
C MET A 93 -13.70 -10.73 -13.46
N GLU A 94 -14.31 -9.56 -13.27
CA GLU A 94 -13.96 -8.63 -12.17
C GLU A 94 -14.36 -9.13 -10.78
N THR A 95 -15.27 -10.10 -10.70
CA THR A 95 -15.68 -10.76 -9.45
C THR A 95 -14.97 -12.09 -9.23
N GLY A 96 -14.13 -12.52 -10.18
CA GLY A 96 -13.44 -13.82 -10.13
C GLY A 96 -14.33 -15.03 -10.43
N GLN A 97 -15.62 -14.84 -10.76
CA GLN A 97 -16.53 -15.92 -11.15
C GLN A 97 -16.12 -16.59 -12.47
N LYS A 98 -15.48 -15.85 -13.37
CA LYS A 98 -14.84 -16.40 -14.56
C LYS A 98 -13.36 -16.03 -14.60
N PRO A 99 -12.46 -17.00 -14.86
CA PRO A 99 -11.06 -16.69 -15.05
C PRO A 99 -10.84 -15.89 -16.35
N ILE A 100 -9.79 -15.07 -16.37
CA ILE A 100 -9.36 -14.37 -17.57
C ILE A 100 -8.55 -15.34 -18.42
N SER A 101 -8.97 -15.58 -19.66
CA SER A 101 -8.23 -16.46 -20.57
C SER A 101 -6.94 -15.78 -21.05
N ARG A 102 -5.92 -16.56 -21.42
CA ARG A 102 -4.68 -16.02 -22.02
C ARG A 102 -4.93 -15.14 -23.25
N LYS A 103 -5.91 -15.51 -24.08
CA LYS A 103 -6.33 -14.71 -25.24
C LYS A 103 -6.87 -13.35 -24.81
N THR A 104 -7.76 -13.35 -23.81
CA THR A 104 -8.33 -12.12 -23.25
C THR A 104 -7.26 -11.26 -22.58
N ALA A 105 -6.33 -11.87 -21.84
CA ALA A 105 -5.22 -11.17 -21.19
C ALA A 105 -4.34 -10.41 -22.19
N ASN A 106 -4.05 -11.01 -23.35
CA ASN A 106 -3.30 -10.32 -24.42
C ASN A 106 -4.06 -9.11 -24.97
N ILE A 107 -5.37 -9.23 -25.20
CA ILE A 107 -6.18 -8.09 -25.69
C ILE A 107 -6.27 -7.00 -24.61
N LEU A 108 -6.40 -7.37 -23.34
CA LEU A 108 -6.39 -6.42 -22.22
C LEU A 108 -5.04 -5.70 -22.08
N ALA A 109 -3.93 -6.43 -22.28
CA ALA A 109 -2.58 -5.87 -22.33
C ALA A 109 -2.44 -4.81 -23.42
N GLU A 110 -2.98 -5.07 -24.61
CA GLU A 110 -3.02 -4.08 -25.70
C GLU A 110 -3.90 -2.87 -25.36
N ILE A 111 -5.11 -3.09 -24.82
CA ILE A 111 -6.05 -2.02 -24.45
C ILE A 111 -5.46 -1.09 -23.37
N PHE A 112 -4.79 -1.65 -22.38
CA PHE A 112 -4.26 -0.91 -21.23
C PHE A 112 -2.77 -0.55 -21.36
N ASN A 113 -2.09 -1.02 -22.41
CA ASN A 113 -0.66 -0.85 -22.64
C ASN A 113 0.21 -1.34 -21.45
N ILE A 114 -0.02 -2.58 -21.02
CA ILE A 114 0.71 -3.23 -19.91
C ILE A 114 1.03 -4.69 -20.24
N ASP A 115 1.83 -5.35 -19.39
CA ASP A 115 2.13 -6.77 -19.54
C ASP A 115 0.91 -7.69 -19.28
N ALA A 116 0.72 -8.69 -20.14
CA ALA A 116 -0.40 -9.63 -20.08
C ALA A 116 -0.37 -10.52 -18.82
N GLY A 117 0.81 -10.76 -18.24
CA GLY A 117 0.99 -11.53 -17.01
C GLY A 117 0.30 -10.89 -15.81
N ARG A 118 -0.06 -9.60 -15.87
CA ARG A 118 -0.87 -8.96 -14.82
C ARG A 118 -2.30 -9.48 -14.72
N PHE A 119 -2.77 -10.24 -15.71
CA PHE A 119 -4.11 -10.81 -15.77
C PHE A 119 -4.16 -12.34 -15.66
N ILE A 120 -3.03 -13.01 -15.34
CA ILE A 120 -2.91 -14.47 -15.32
C ILE A 120 -2.29 -14.93 -14.00
#